data_AF-A0A317JNJ8-F1
#
_entry.id   AF-A0A317JNJ8-F1
#
_cell.length_a   1.000
_cell.length_b   1.000
_cell.length_c   1.000
_cell.angle_alpha   90.00
_cell.angle_beta   90.00
_cell.angle_gamma   90.00
#
_symmetry.space_group_name_H-M   'P 1'
#
loop_
_entity.id
_entity.type
_entity.pdbx_description
1 polymer ?
#
loop_
_entity_poly.entity_id
_entity_poly.type
_entity_poly.pdbx_seq_one_letter_code
_entity_poly.pdbx_strand_id
1 'polypeptide(L)'
;MSRLKAGNPAEKQRYEKILSAIHRVMADPIHPQFRKDLPQNYKAADVLGQYRLFFRIVPAAQATDVKADVVHFVWVNDEESIHRSGEPGDCYQVFLDKVLRGEIDEYTPDPLPQNERFRLHDDWGSSFVYVSFRRTIDGEEQHADSHLKLNQIASGSYLIDYVTVSKENIGLASSLLARLGESVDSHGIKLTYELESNDRNFGKVRHLLEKFHFELDDIIESVEIWIRRADRKRIG
;
A
#
# COMPACT_ATOMS: atom_id res chain seq x y z
N MET A 1 -9.00 -21.20 -4.72
CA MET A 1 -9.20 -20.20 -5.81
C MET A 1 -9.85 -20.78 -7.06
N SER A 2 -9.33 -21.87 -7.64
CA SER A 2 -9.85 -22.49 -8.89
C SER A 2 -11.35 -22.82 -8.87
N ARG A 3 -11.85 -23.37 -7.76
CA ARG A 3 -13.29 -23.67 -7.57
C ARG A 3 -14.18 -22.42 -7.62
N LEU A 4 -13.73 -21.31 -7.04
CA LEU A 4 -14.51 -20.06 -7.01
C LEU A 4 -14.56 -19.37 -8.39
N LYS A 5 -13.47 -19.50 -9.18
CA LYS A 5 -13.35 -18.93 -10.52
C LYS A 5 -14.35 -19.54 -11.53
N ALA A 6 -14.71 -20.81 -11.36
CA ALA A 6 -15.63 -21.55 -12.24
C ALA A 6 -17.04 -21.73 -11.67
N GLY A 7 -17.33 -21.10 -10.53
CA GLY A 7 -18.57 -21.29 -9.78
C GLY A 7 -19.80 -20.58 -10.35
N ASN A 8 -20.89 -20.64 -9.60
CA ASN A 8 -22.13 -19.90 -9.85
C ASN A 8 -21.89 -18.37 -9.75
N PRO A 9 -22.86 -17.51 -10.14
CA PRO A 9 -22.69 -16.06 -10.11
C PRO A 9 -22.27 -15.49 -8.74
N ALA A 10 -22.77 -16.06 -7.64
CA ALA A 10 -22.39 -15.62 -6.29
C ALA A 10 -20.95 -16.02 -5.92
N GLU A 11 -20.50 -17.20 -6.36
CA GLU A 11 -19.12 -17.65 -6.21
C GLU A 11 -18.14 -16.80 -7.04
N LYS A 12 -18.53 -16.41 -8.26
CA LYS A 12 -17.76 -15.49 -9.11
C LYS A 12 -17.66 -14.09 -8.49
N GLN A 13 -18.76 -13.55 -7.99
CA GLN A 13 -18.76 -12.27 -7.28
C GLN A 13 -17.87 -12.32 -6.04
N ARG A 14 -17.90 -13.43 -5.28
CA ARG A 14 -17.02 -13.65 -4.13
C ARG A 14 -15.55 -13.70 -4.57
N TYR A 15 -15.25 -14.38 -5.66
CA TYR A 15 -13.91 -14.45 -6.25
C TYR A 15 -13.37 -13.06 -6.63
N GLU A 16 -14.16 -12.24 -7.33
CA GLU A 16 -13.79 -10.86 -7.69
C GLU A 16 -13.50 -10.01 -6.45
N LYS A 17 -14.30 -10.14 -5.39
CA LYS A 17 -14.09 -9.42 -4.14
C LYS A 17 -12.82 -9.87 -3.41
N ILE A 18 -12.54 -11.17 -3.40
CA ILE A 18 -11.29 -11.72 -2.85
C ILE A 18 -10.10 -11.18 -3.65
N LEU A 19 -10.16 -11.19 -4.99
CA LEU A 19 -9.12 -10.61 -5.84
C LEU A 19 -8.89 -9.13 -5.53
N SER A 20 -9.95 -8.34 -5.47
CA SER A 20 -9.85 -6.92 -5.07
C SER A 20 -9.21 -6.75 -3.69
N ALA A 21 -9.52 -7.60 -2.72
CA ALA A 21 -8.85 -7.59 -1.41
C ALA A 21 -7.36 -7.95 -1.50
N ILE A 22 -7.00 -8.98 -2.27
CA ILE A 22 -5.60 -9.35 -2.54
C ILE A 22 -4.87 -8.15 -3.17
N HIS A 23 -5.44 -7.47 -4.16
CA HIS A 23 -4.81 -6.33 -4.82
C HIS A 23 -4.54 -5.19 -3.84
N ARG A 24 -5.51 -4.88 -2.97
CA ARG A 24 -5.35 -3.86 -1.91
C ARG A 24 -4.25 -4.23 -0.92
N VAL A 25 -4.15 -5.51 -0.53
CA VAL A 25 -3.07 -6.00 0.35
C VAL A 25 -1.71 -5.93 -0.35
N MET A 26 -1.60 -6.39 -1.60
CA MET A 26 -0.33 -6.34 -2.34
C MET A 26 0.17 -4.89 -2.55
N ALA A 27 -0.75 -3.95 -2.73
CA ALA A 27 -0.39 -2.54 -2.93
C ALA A 27 0.10 -1.85 -1.64
N ASP A 28 -0.44 -2.21 -0.47
CA ASP A 28 0.00 -1.66 0.81
C ASP A 28 -0.19 -2.65 1.98
N PRO A 29 0.69 -3.66 2.11
CA PRO A 29 0.46 -4.76 3.05
C PRO A 29 0.61 -4.34 4.52
N ILE A 30 1.33 -3.25 4.78
CA ILE A 30 1.55 -2.72 6.15
C ILE A 30 0.52 -1.68 6.59
N HIS A 31 -0.48 -1.41 5.75
CA HIS A 31 -1.53 -0.42 6.02
C HIS A 31 -2.16 -0.65 7.41
N PRO A 32 -2.37 0.40 8.24
CA PRO A 32 -2.86 0.27 9.61
C PRO A 32 -4.15 -0.54 9.75
N GLN A 33 -5.06 -0.43 8.76
CA GLN A 33 -6.33 -1.18 8.75
C GLN A 33 -6.16 -2.72 8.70
N PHE A 34 -5.00 -3.22 8.28
CA PHE A 34 -4.71 -4.65 8.22
C PHE A 34 -3.96 -5.16 9.45
N ARG A 35 -3.67 -4.27 10.41
CA ARG A 35 -2.93 -4.63 11.63
C ARG A 35 -3.87 -5.29 12.62
N LYS A 36 -3.69 -6.59 12.81
CA LYS A 36 -3.93 -7.27 14.09
C LYS A 36 -2.60 -7.87 14.51
N ASP A 37 -2.24 -7.71 15.77
CA ASP A 37 -1.00 -8.26 16.35
C ASP A 37 -1.16 -9.78 16.55
N LEU A 38 -1.23 -10.51 15.44
CA LEU A 38 -1.26 -11.96 15.46
C LEU A 38 0.17 -12.51 15.56
N PRO A 39 0.36 -13.70 16.16
CA PRO A 39 1.65 -14.38 16.16
C PRO A 39 2.23 -14.50 14.74
N GLN A 40 3.55 -14.55 14.63
CA GLN A 40 4.27 -14.87 13.38
C GLN A 40 3.99 -13.92 12.19
N ASN A 41 3.66 -12.66 12.46
CA ASN A 41 3.43 -11.60 11.47
C ASN A 41 2.22 -11.83 10.53
N TYR A 42 1.24 -12.61 10.97
CA TYR A 42 -0.03 -12.71 10.25
C TYR A 42 -0.87 -11.44 10.38
N LYS A 43 -1.60 -11.12 9.32
CA LYS A 43 -2.49 -9.97 9.19
C LYS A 43 -3.80 -10.39 8.52
N ALA A 44 -4.81 -9.53 8.59
CA ALA A 44 -6.10 -9.79 7.99
C ALA A 44 -6.64 -8.57 7.25
N ALA A 45 -7.26 -8.80 6.09
CA ALA A 45 -7.96 -7.80 5.30
C ALA A 45 -9.46 -8.13 5.18
N ASP A 46 -10.30 -7.12 5.31
CA ASP A 46 -11.74 -7.26 5.09
C ASP A 46 -12.06 -7.41 3.60
N VAL A 47 -12.84 -8.44 3.25
CA VAL A 47 -13.30 -8.69 1.89
C VAL A 47 -14.77 -8.26 1.67
N LEU A 48 -15.65 -8.49 2.65
CA LEU A 48 -17.12 -8.37 2.52
C LEU A 48 -17.82 -8.13 3.88
N GLY A 49 -17.19 -7.43 4.82
CA GLY A 49 -17.66 -7.19 6.19
C GLY A 49 -17.58 -8.42 7.10
N GLN A 50 -17.91 -9.60 6.57
CA GLN A 50 -17.97 -10.89 7.26
C GLN A 50 -16.81 -11.83 6.90
N TYR A 51 -16.20 -11.62 5.72
CA TYR A 51 -15.08 -12.40 5.23
C TYR A 51 -13.76 -11.70 5.52
N ARG A 52 -12.74 -12.50 5.82
CA ARG A 52 -11.37 -12.09 6.14
C ARG A 52 -10.41 -12.86 5.26
N LEU A 53 -9.53 -12.12 4.59
CA LEU A 53 -8.37 -12.64 3.89
C LEU A 53 -7.17 -12.55 4.83
N PHE A 54 -6.60 -13.69 5.19
CA PHE A 54 -5.42 -13.79 6.02
C PHE A 54 -4.17 -13.85 5.15
N PHE A 55 -3.14 -13.11 5.57
CA PHE A 55 -1.86 -13.06 4.86
C PHE A 55 -0.69 -12.88 5.83
N ARG A 56 0.50 -13.27 5.40
CA ARG A 56 1.76 -13.08 6.11
C ARG A 56 2.66 -12.14 5.32
N ILE A 57 3.36 -11.26 6.03
CA ILE A 57 4.43 -10.47 5.44
C ILE A 57 5.77 -11.06 5.86
N VAL A 58 6.62 -11.35 4.88
CA VAL A 58 7.96 -11.90 5.13
C VAL A 58 8.98 -10.97 4.48
N PRO A 59 10.06 -10.58 5.19
CA PRO A 59 11.13 -9.80 4.59
C PRO A 59 11.71 -10.55 3.39
N ALA A 60 11.76 -9.92 2.21
CA ALA A 60 12.41 -10.54 1.05
C ALA A 60 13.90 -10.72 1.32
N ALA A 61 14.35 -11.96 1.52
CA ALA A 61 15.77 -12.27 1.72
C ALA A 61 16.63 -12.04 0.47
N GLN A 62 16.04 -11.79 -0.71
CA GLN A 62 16.75 -11.70 -1.99
C GLN A 62 16.18 -10.68 -2.99
N ALA A 63 15.46 -9.64 -2.55
CA ALA A 63 15.09 -8.54 -3.44
C ALA A 63 16.28 -7.56 -3.56
N THR A 64 16.99 -7.61 -4.69
CA THR A 64 18.10 -6.70 -5.02
C THR A 64 17.64 -5.26 -5.25
N ASP A 65 16.32 -5.03 -5.37
CA ASP A 65 15.74 -3.70 -5.38
C ASP A 65 15.12 -3.36 -4.02
N VAL A 66 15.36 -2.13 -3.62
CA VAL A 66 14.92 -1.55 -2.36
C VAL A 66 13.39 -1.64 -2.28
N LYS A 67 12.88 -2.47 -1.34
CA LYS A 67 11.48 -2.70 -0.96
C LYS A 67 10.72 -3.74 -1.79
N ALA A 68 10.53 -4.93 -1.20
CA ALA A 68 9.21 -5.55 -1.16
C ALA A 68 9.20 -6.63 -0.08
N ASP A 69 8.60 -6.33 1.05
CA ASP A 69 7.99 -7.33 1.92
C ASP A 69 7.14 -8.30 1.08
N VAL A 70 7.43 -9.61 1.12
CA VAL A 70 6.68 -10.61 0.36
C VAL A 70 5.38 -10.91 1.09
N VAL A 71 4.26 -10.81 0.36
CA VAL A 71 2.95 -11.16 0.88
C VAL A 71 2.60 -12.59 0.48
N HIS A 72 2.44 -13.46 1.47
CA HIS A 72 1.84 -14.78 1.28
C HIS A 72 0.39 -14.74 1.72
N PHE A 73 -0.53 -15.08 0.83
CA PHE A 73 -1.93 -15.30 1.20
C PHE A 73 -2.08 -16.73 1.68
N VAL A 74 -2.71 -16.87 2.83
CA VAL A 74 -2.78 -18.17 3.49
C VAL A 74 -4.21 -18.69 3.47
N TRP A 75 -5.21 -17.85 3.74
CA TRP A 75 -6.57 -18.35 3.86
C TRP A 75 -7.63 -17.27 3.70
N VAL A 76 -8.80 -17.64 3.17
CA VAL A 76 -10.04 -16.86 3.25
C VAL A 76 -11.03 -17.71 4.03
N ASN A 77 -11.68 -17.13 5.04
CA ASN A 77 -12.66 -17.87 5.83
C ASN A 77 -13.85 -18.35 4.98
N ASP A 78 -14.34 -19.55 5.29
CA ASP A 78 -15.54 -20.15 4.69
C ASP A 78 -16.81 -19.77 5.47
N GLU A 79 -17.98 -20.18 4.96
CA GLU A 79 -19.28 -19.82 5.52
C GLU A 79 -19.54 -20.34 6.94
N GLU A 80 -18.84 -21.40 7.34
CA GLU A 80 -18.89 -22.01 8.66
C GLU A 80 -17.98 -21.25 9.64
N SER A 81 -16.90 -20.67 9.13
CA SER A 81 -15.91 -19.86 9.85
C SER A 81 -16.19 -18.34 9.78
N ILE A 82 -17.37 -17.94 9.29
CA ILE A 82 -17.87 -16.55 9.34
C ILE A 82 -18.28 -16.23 10.79
N HIS A 83 -18.07 -15.00 11.23
CA HIS A 83 -18.60 -14.46 12.49
C HIS A 83 -20.15 -14.56 12.52
N ARG A 84 -20.71 -15.68 12.98
CA ARG A 84 -22.16 -15.84 13.11
C ARG A 84 -22.70 -15.45 14.49
N SER A 85 -21.83 -15.17 15.47
CA SER A 85 -22.25 -15.04 16.88
C SER A 85 -21.46 -14.00 17.71
N GLY A 86 -21.03 -12.89 17.11
CA GLY A 86 -20.72 -11.66 17.87
C GLY A 86 -19.35 -11.55 18.55
N GLU A 87 -18.56 -12.63 18.69
CA GLU A 87 -17.19 -12.50 19.21
C GLU A 87 -16.15 -12.29 18.08
N PRO A 88 -15.31 -11.24 18.15
CA PRO A 88 -14.27 -10.94 17.15
C PRO A 88 -13.14 -11.99 17.02
N GLY A 89 -13.16 -13.07 17.80
CA GLY A 89 -12.09 -14.07 17.94
C GLY A 89 -12.28 -15.36 17.13
N ASP A 90 -13.51 -15.75 16.79
CA ASP A 90 -13.81 -17.10 16.31
C ASP A 90 -13.07 -17.49 15.02
N CYS A 91 -13.07 -16.61 14.01
CA CYS A 91 -12.39 -16.90 12.74
C CYS A 91 -10.85 -16.84 12.86
N TYR A 92 -10.33 -16.08 13.82
CA TYR A 92 -8.89 -15.99 14.08
C TYR A 92 -8.37 -17.23 14.79
N GLN A 93 -9.13 -17.75 15.75
CA GLN A 93 -8.77 -18.98 16.44
C GLN A 93 -8.80 -20.17 15.47
N VAL A 94 -9.83 -20.27 14.62
CA VAL A 94 -9.91 -21.30 13.58
C VAL A 94 -8.72 -21.18 12.61
N PHE A 95 -8.36 -19.96 12.20
CA PHE A 95 -7.17 -19.73 11.38
C PHE A 95 -5.89 -20.23 12.08
N LEU A 96 -5.67 -19.83 13.34
CA LEU A 96 -4.49 -20.23 14.12
C LEU A 96 -4.42 -21.75 14.30
N ASP A 97 -5.54 -22.41 14.60
CA ASP A 97 -5.59 -23.86 14.75
C ASP A 97 -5.22 -24.58 13.44
N LYS A 98 -5.70 -24.06 12.30
CA LYS A 98 -5.37 -24.60 10.98
C LYS A 98 -3.91 -24.38 10.61
N VAL A 99 -3.32 -23.22 10.96
CA VAL A 99 -1.87 -22.98 10.82
C VAL A 99 -1.08 -23.98 11.67
N LEU A 100 -1.44 -24.16 12.95
CA LEU A 100 -0.75 -25.07 13.87
C LEU A 100 -0.80 -26.53 13.40
N ARG A 101 -1.86 -26.92 12.69
CA ARG A 101 -2.01 -28.26 12.09
C ARG A 101 -1.35 -28.41 10.73
N GLY A 102 -0.81 -27.34 10.14
CA GLY A 102 -0.23 -27.36 8.79
C GLY A 102 -1.26 -27.59 7.68
N GLU A 103 -2.52 -27.21 7.91
CA GLU A 103 -3.63 -27.38 6.94
C GLU A 103 -3.75 -26.21 5.95
N ILE A 104 -2.92 -25.18 6.09
CA ILE A 104 -2.99 -23.96 5.29
C ILE A 104 -1.75 -23.85 4.41
N ASP A 105 -1.97 -23.97 3.10
CA ASP A 105 -0.93 -23.73 2.12
C ASP A 105 -0.71 -22.23 1.91
N GLU A 106 0.56 -21.82 1.87
CA GLU A 106 0.94 -20.46 1.48
C GLU A 106 0.82 -20.30 -0.03
N TYR A 107 0.13 -19.25 -0.46
CA TYR A 107 -0.04 -18.89 -1.85
C TYR A 107 0.51 -17.48 -2.10
N THR A 108 1.46 -17.37 -3.01
CA THR A 108 1.88 -16.10 -3.59
C THR A 108 1.11 -15.92 -4.89
N PRO A 109 0.28 -14.87 -5.05
CA PRO A 109 -0.39 -14.63 -6.31
C PRO A 109 0.63 -14.26 -7.35
N ASP A 110 0.40 -14.71 -8.58
CA ASP A 110 1.08 -14.09 -9.71
C ASP A 110 0.83 -12.58 -9.65
N PRO A 111 1.87 -11.74 -9.80
CA PRO A 111 1.66 -10.32 -9.92
C PRO A 111 0.71 -10.12 -11.10
N LEU A 112 -0.40 -9.43 -10.85
CA LEU A 112 -1.28 -9.03 -11.94
C LEU A 112 -0.46 -8.29 -12.99
N PRO A 113 -0.76 -8.46 -14.28
CA PRO A 113 -0.27 -7.55 -15.29
C PRO A 113 -0.78 -6.15 -14.93
N GLN A 114 0.14 -5.30 -14.49
CA GLN A 114 -0.14 -3.92 -14.14
C GLN A 114 0.59 -3.04 -15.14
N ASN A 115 -0.18 -2.21 -15.82
CA ASN A 115 0.36 -1.17 -16.69
C ASN A 115 0.43 0.12 -15.88
N GLU A 116 1.60 0.42 -15.36
CA GLU A 116 1.88 1.63 -14.60
C GLU A 116 2.56 2.68 -15.48
N ARG A 117 2.13 3.94 -15.36
CA ARG A 117 2.74 5.08 -16.05
C ARG A 117 3.01 6.19 -15.05
N PHE A 118 4.28 6.40 -14.76
CA PHE A 118 4.77 7.56 -14.00
C PHE A 118 5.28 8.63 -14.96
N ARG A 119 4.95 9.91 -14.70
CA ARG A 119 5.41 11.03 -15.52
C ARG A 119 5.68 12.26 -14.67
N LEU A 120 6.87 12.83 -14.84
CA LEU A 120 7.20 14.21 -14.52
C LEU A 120 6.85 15.07 -15.73
N HIS A 121 6.04 16.09 -15.55
CA HIS A 121 5.61 16.97 -16.64
C HIS A 121 6.59 18.14 -16.87
N ASP A 122 7.50 18.37 -15.93
CA ASP A 122 8.53 19.41 -15.97
C ASP A 122 9.85 18.88 -15.39
N ASP A 123 10.95 19.54 -15.75
CA ASP A 123 12.29 19.19 -15.28
C ASP A 123 12.55 19.72 -13.86
N TRP A 124 13.44 19.03 -13.14
CA TRP A 124 14.02 19.55 -11.91
C TRP A 124 14.79 20.86 -12.20
N GLY A 125 14.57 21.87 -11.37
CA GLY A 125 15.00 23.25 -11.61
C GLY A 125 13.83 24.18 -11.94
N SER A 126 12.71 23.65 -12.43
CA SER A 126 11.49 24.42 -12.66
C SER A 126 10.89 24.92 -11.34
N SER A 127 10.24 26.09 -11.36
CA SER A 127 9.58 26.69 -10.19
C SER A 127 8.39 25.85 -9.71
N PHE A 128 7.78 25.10 -10.62
CA PHE A 128 6.77 24.10 -10.34
C PHE A 128 7.08 22.82 -11.11
N VAL A 129 6.71 21.67 -10.53
CA VAL A 129 6.73 20.37 -11.22
C VAL A 129 5.42 19.66 -10.94
N TYR A 130 4.73 19.27 -12.01
CA TYR A 130 3.56 18.41 -11.89
C TYR A 130 3.93 16.95 -12.11
N VAL A 131 3.41 16.07 -11.25
CA VAL A 131 3.68 14.62 -11.31
C VAL A 131 2.37 13.87 -11.41
N SER A 132 2.31 12.90 -12.32
CA SER A 132 1.16 12.02 -12.46
C SER A 132 1.60 10.56 -12.44
N PHE A 133 0.80 9.73 -11.77
CA PHE A 133 0.92 8.28 -11.79
C PHE A 133 -0.43 7.65 -12.12
N ARG A 134 -0.44 6.80 -13.15
CA ARG A 134 -1.60 6.05 -13.62
C ARG A 134 -1.33 4.55 -13.50
N ARG A 135 -2.31 3.79 -13.02
CA ARG A 135 -2.31 2.32 -13.04
C ARG A 135 -3.55 1.81 -13.79
N THR A 136 -3.32 0.82 -14.65
CA THR A 136 -4.35 -0.03 -15.24
C THR A 136 -4.09 -1.48 -14.88
N ILE A 137 -5.14 -2.20 -14.49
CA ILE A 137 -5.08 -3.62 -14.09
C ILE A 137 -5.73 -4.46 -15.18
N ASP A 138 -4.97 -5.32 -15.87
CA ASP A 138 -5.56 -6.16 -16.93
C ASP A 138 -6.56 -7.16 -16.32
N GLY A 139 -7.80 -7.17 -16.85
CA GLY A 139 -8.89 -8.02 -16.38
C GLY A 139 -10.07 -7.28 -15.75
N GLU A 140 -9.89 -5.99 -15.39
CA GLU A 140 -10.97 -5.06 -15.02
C GLU A 140 -10.66 -3.69 -15.67
N GLU A 141 -11.62 -3.02 -16.31
CA GLU A 141 -11.45 -1.65 -16.84
C GLU A 141 -11.35 -0.60 -15.70
N GLN A 142 -10.47 -0.83 -14.73
CA GLN A 142 -10.25 0.09 -13.61
C GLN A 142 -9.02 0.94 -13.88
N HIS A 143 -9.28 2.21 -14.15
CA HIS A 143 -8.26 3.24 -14.23
C HIS A 143 -8.12 3.89 -12.85
N ALA A 144 -6.88 4.03 -12.41
CA ALA A 144 -6.56 4.75 -11.19
C ALA A 144 -5.50 5.79 -11.47
N ASP A 145 -5.79 7.03 -11.08
CA ASP A 145 -4.94 8.18 -11.30
C ASP A 145 -4.59 8.84 -9.96
N SER A 146 -3.35 9.30 -9.87
CA SER A 146 -2.86 10.08 -8.74
C SER A 146 -1.93 11.18 -9.24
N HIS A 147 -1.98 12.31 -8.58
CA HIS A 147 -1.30 13.52 -8.98
C HIS A 147 -0.71 14.22 -7.77
N LEU A 148 0.45 14.85 -7.95
CA LEU A 148 0.98 15.78 -6.97
C LEU A 148 1.62 16.97 -7.67
N LYS A 149 1.62 18.09 -6.96
CA LYS A 149 2.28 19.32 -7.38
C LYS A 149 3.44 19.60 -6.43
N LEU A 150 4.58 19.93 -7.01
CA LEU A 150 5.77 20.34 -6.30
C LEU A 150 6.04 21.82 -6.60
N ASN A 151 6.27 22.63 -5.57
CA ASN A 151 6.73 24.01 -5.71
C ASN A 151 8.20 24.08 -5.28
N GLN A 152 9.04 24.72 -6.08
CA GLN A 152 10.44 24.91 -5.72
C GLN A 152 10.53 25.93 -4.57
N ILE A 153 11.20 25.55 -3.49
CA ILE A 153 11.45 26.42 -2.34
C ILE A 153 12.91 26.86 -2.26
N ALA A 154 13.81 26.07 -2.85
CA ALA A 154 15.21 26.43 -3.07
C ALA A 154 15.77 25.58 -4.22
N SER A 155 16.97 25.91 -4.71
CA SER A 155 17.66 25.05 -5.68
C SER A 155 17.82 23.64 -5.11
N GLY A 156 17.34 22.63 -5.85
CA GLY A 156 17.34 21.23 -5.42
C GLY A 156 16.36 20.89 -4.28
N SER A 157 15.42 21.78 -3.93
CA SER A 157 14.46 21.57 -2.85
C SER A 157 13.05 21.93 -3.26
N TYR A 158 12.10 21.02 -3.02
CA TYR A 158 10.71 21.16 -3.41
C TYR A 158 9.76 20.88 -2.24
N LEU A 159 8.69 21.66 -2.14
CA LEU A 159 7.55 21.43 -1.26
C LEU A 159 6.48 20.66 -2.04
N ILE A 160 5.97 19.57 -1.47
CA ILE A 160 4.75 18.90 -1.95
C ILE A 160 3.56 19.75 -1.53
N ASP A 161 2.97 20.45 -2.49
CA ASP A 161 1.88 21.42 -2.29
C ASP A 161 0.54 20.71 -2.07
N TYR A 162 0.27 19.68 -2.89
CA TYR A 162 -0.89 18.81 -2.70
C TYR A 162 -0.66 17.44 -3.33
N VAL A 163 -1.40 16.45 -2.82
CA VAL A 163 -1.48 15.10 -3.37
C VAL A 163 -2.96 14.75 -3.55
N THR A 164 -3.33 14.28 -4.75
CA THR A 164 -4.67 13.77 -5.05
C THR A 164 -4.56 12.33 -5.51
N VAL A 165 -5.41 11.46 -4.96
CA VAL A 165 -5.41 10.03 -5.26
C VAL A 165 -6.85 9.58 -5.47
N SER A 166 -7.13 8.88 -6.57
CA SER A 166 -8.47 8.35 -6.81
C SER A 166 -8.84 7.33 -5.73
N LYS A 167 -10.13 7.29 -5.37
CA LYS A 167 -10.64 6.41 -4.29
C LYS A 167 -10.63 4.92 -4.68
N GLU A 168 -10.51 4.63 -5.97
CA GLU A 168 -10.77 3.31 -6.55
C GLU A 168 -9.65 2.30 -6.32
N ASN A 169 -8.46 2.73 -5.86
CA ASN A 169 -7.38 1.80 -5.54
C ASN A 169 -6.58 2.20 -4.29
N ILE A 170 -6.60 1.32 -3.28
CA ILE A 170 -5.74 1.44 -2.09
C ILE A 170 -4.27 1.23 -2.53
N GLY A 171 -3.37 2.03 -1.98
CA GLY A 171 -1.92 1.93 -2.23
C GLY A 171 -1.40 2.78 -3.40
N LEU A 172 -2.26 3.49 -4.15
CA LEU A 172 -1.81 4.43 -5.19
C LEU A 172 -0.91 5.54 -4.64
N ALA A 173 -1.26 6.10 -3.47
CA ALA A 173 -0.42 7.09 -2.79
C ALA A 173 0.97 6.52 -2.49
N SER A 174 1.03 5.25 -2.07
CA SER A 174 2.29 4.54 -1.84
C SER A 174 3.09 4.40 -3.13
N SER A 175 2.45 3.99 -4.23
CA SER A 175 3.15 3.80 -5.50
C SER A 175 3.62 5.12 -6.12
N LEU A 176 2.81 6.18 -6.04
CA LEU A 176 3.21 7.52 -6.46
C LEU A 176 4.44 8.01 -5.67
N LEU A 177 4.42 7.89 -4.34
CA LEU A 177 5.54 8.31 -3.51
C LEU A 177 6.78 7.41 -3.67
N ALA A 178 6.60 6.11 -3.95
CA ALA A 178 7.71 5.22 -4.27
C ALA A 178 8.46 5.69 -5.53
N ARG A 179 7.72 5.90 -6.62
CA ARG A 179 8.30 6.38 -7.90
C ARG A 179 8.85 7.79 -7.81
N LEU A 180 8.17 8.66 -7.07
CA LEU A 180 8.70 9.99 -6.79
C LEU A 180 10.02 9.90 -6.01
N GLY A 181 10.08 9.04 -4.99
CA GLY A 181 11.27 8.79 -4.19
C GLY A 181 12.47 8.34 -5.03
N GLU A 182 12.27 7.37 -5.93
CA GLU A 182 13.29 6.92 -6.89
C GLU A 182 13.83 8.08 -7.76
N SER A 183 12.94 8.91 -8.28
CA SER A 183 13.33 10.08 -9.08
C SER A 183 14.06 11.14 -8.27
N VAL A 184 13.60 11.41 -7.05
CA VAL A 184 14.22 12.38 -6.13
C VAL A 184 15.62 11.96 -5.73
N ASP A 185 15.79 10.66 -5.41
CA ASP A 185 17.08 10.12 -5.00
C ASP A 185 18.09 10.18 -6.14
N SER A 186 17.68 9.78 -7.35
CA SER A 186 18.55 9.81 -8.55
C SER A 186 18.98 11.22 -8.96
N HIS A 187 18.21 12.25 -8.61
CA HIS A 187 18.50 13.64 -8.95
C HIS A 187 19.03 14.48 -7.77
N GLY A 188 19.23 13.86 -6.60
CA GLY A 188 19.74 14.57 -5.43
C GLY A 188 18.77 15.62 -4.87
N ILE A 189 17.47 15.42 -5.07
CA ILE A 189 16.43 16.38 -4.67
C ILE A 189 16.07 16.21 -3.20
N LYS A 190 15.75 17.32 -2.53
CA LYS A 190 15.12 17.35 -1.21
C LYS A 190 13.62 17.59 -1.38
N LEU A 191 12.80 16.76 -0.74
CA LEU A 191 11.36 16.99 -0.65
C LEU A 191 10.96 17.39 0.77
N THR A 192 10.05 18.36 0.85
CA THR A 192 9.37 18.77 2.08
C THR A 192 7.88 18.50 1.95
N TYR A 193 7.24 18.04 3.01
CA TYR A 193 5.79 17.91 3.14
C TYR A 193 5.34 18.57 4.45
N GLU A 194 4.27 19.36 4.39
CA GLU A 194 3.67 20.01 5.56
C GLU A 194 2.39 19.26 5.94
N LEU A 195 2.37 18.67 7.13
CA LEU A 195 1.25 17.88 7.62
C LEU A 195 0.54 18.59 8.77
N GLU A 196 -0.68 19.09 8.52
CA GLU A 196 -1.51 19.69 9.55
C GLU A 196 -2.07 18.64 10.52
N SER A 197 -1.93 18.88 11.83
CA SER A 197 -2.40 17.98 12.89
C SER A 197 -3.93 17.82 12.94
N ASN A 198 -4.66 18.71 12.29
CA ASN A 198 -6.12 18.70 12.19
C ASN A 198 -6.64 17.87 11.00
N ASP A 199 -5.77 17.35 10.13
CA ASP A 199 -6.17 16.58 8.95
C ASP A 199 -6.89 15.30 9.39
N ARG A 200 -8.05 15.03 8.81
CA ARG A 200 -8.83 13.80 9.05
C ARG A 200 -8.02 12.52 8.77
N ASN A 201 -7.00 12.62 7.91
CA ASN A 201 -6.10 11.53 7.55
C ASN A 201 -4.73 11.64 8.21
N PHE A 202 -4.52 12.53 9.19
CA PHE A 202 -3.22 12.80 9.82
C PHE A 202 -2.39 11.54 10.11
N GLY A 203 -2.94 10.59 10.87
CA GLY A 203 -2.23 9.35 11.20
C GLY A 203 -1.90 8.46 10.00
N LYS A 204 -2.72 8.48 8.94
CA LYS A 204 -2.46 7.73 7.70
C LYS A 204 -1.36 8.38 6.88
N VAL A 205 -1.40 9.71 6.74
CA VAL A 205 -0.40 10.48 5.99
C VAL A 205 0.95 10.40 6.70
N ARG A 206 0.97 10.58 8.03
CA ARG A 206 2.17 10.39 8.86
C ARG A 206 2.82 9.01 8.64
N HIS A 207 2.03 7.94 8.72
CA HIS A 207 2.53 6.59 8.48
C HIS A 207 3.10 6.42 7.06
N LEU A 208 2.44 7.03 6.06
CA LEU A 208 2.90 7.00 4.68
C LEU A 208 4.24 7.73 4.52
N LEU A 209 4.41 8.89 5.14
CA LEU A 209 5.65 9.67 5.15
C LEU A 209 6.80 8.84 5.76
N GLU A 210 6.60 8.23 6.92
CA GLU A 210 7.58 7.35 7.58
C GLU A 210 7.98 6.16 6.67
N LYS A 211 7.00 5.49 6.05
CA LYS A 211 7.22 4.37 5.10
C LYS A 211 8.08 4.77 3.90
N PHE A 212 7.97 6.02 3.48
CA PHE A 212 8.73 6.59 2.37
C PHE A 212 9.87 7.49 2.85
N HIS A 213 10.48 7.17 3.99
CA HIS A 213 11.71 7.77 4.50
C HIS A 213 11.68 9.30 4.53
N PHE A 214 10.50 9.87 4.79
CA PHE A 214 10.44 11.23 5.30
C PHE A 214 10.73 11.17 6.80
N GLU A 215 11.56 12.09 7.24
CA GLU A 215 11.91 12.30 8.64
C GLU A 215 11.21 13.56 9.13
N LEU A 216 10.68 13.52 10.34
CA LEU A 216 10.16 14.72 10.99
C LEU A 216 11.33 15.66 11.30
N ASP A 217 11.32 16.85 10.70
CA ASP A 217 12.38 17.86 10.85
C ASP A 217 12.01 18.88 11.93
N ASP A 218 10.75 19.37 11.93
CA ASP A 218 10.27 20.37 12.88
C ASP A 218 8.74 20.28 13.11
N ILE A 219 8.25 20.92 14.16
CA ILE A 219 6.82 21.12 14.44
C ILE A 219 6.59 22.62 14.71
N ILE A 220 5.86 23.27 13.82
CA ILE A 220 5.54 24.69 13.91
C ILE A 220 4.02 24.81 14.13
N GLU A 221 3.63 25.27 15.32
CA GLU A 221 2.22 25.34 15.73
C GLU A 221 1.50 23.98 15.60
N SER A 222 0.56 23.86 14.67
CA SER A 222 -0.19 22.64 14.35
C SER A 222 0.28 21.97 13.06
N VAL A 223 1.50 22.25 12.59
CA VAL A 223 2.05 21.73 11.33
C VAL A 223 3.33 20.96 11.61
N GLU A 224 3.35 19.68 11.23
CA GLU A 224 4.57 18.87 11.21
C GLU A 224 5.29 19.05 9.86
N ILE A 225 6.58 19.37 9.90
CA ILE A 225 7.44 19.53 8.72
C ILE A 225 8.22 18.23 8.50
N TRP A 226 7.91 17.55 7.41
CA TRP A 226 8.50 16.26 7.06
C TRP A 226 9.43 16.39 5.86
N ILE A 227 10.62 15.81 5.96
CA ILE A 227 11.66 15.97 4.94
C ILE A 227 12.16 14.61 4.48
N ARG A 228 12.16 14.40 3.16
CA ARG A 228 12.92 13.33 2.51
C ARG A 228 14.16 13.95 1.87
N ARG A 229 15.33 13.43 2.24
CA ARG A 229 16.60 13.79 1.61
C ARG A 229 16.99 12.67 0.67
N ALA A 230 17.47 13.01 -0.54
CA ALA A 230 18.04 12.01 -1.44
C ALA A 230 19.10 11.20 -0.68
N ASP A 231 18.92 9.87 -0.68
CA ASP A 231 19.82 8.96 0.01
C ASP A 231 21.21 9.05 -0.64
N ARG A 232 22.16 9.73 0.03
CA ARG A 232 23.55 9.88 -0.47
C ARG A 232 24.36 8.57 -0.45
N LYS A 233 23.72 7.43 -0.16
CA LYS A 233 24.39 6.12 -0.03
C LYS A 233 23.90 5.15 -1.10
N ARG A 234 24.58 5.15 -2.25
CA ARG A 234 24.91 3.98 -3.10
C ARG A 234 25.68 4.42 -4.36
N ILE A 235 26.84 5.04 -4.16
CA ILE A 235 27.94 4.97 -5.12
C ILE A 235 29.16 4.59 -4.28
N GLY A 236 29.41 3.28 -4.21
CA GLY A 236 30.53 2.64 -3.56
C GLY A 236 30.73 1.30 -4.23
#